data_AF-A0A699H3G3-F1
#
_entry.id   AF-A0A699H3G3-F1
#
_cell.length_a   1.000
_cell.length_b   1.000
_cell.length_c   1.000
_cell.angle_alpha   90.00
_cell.angle_beta   90.00
_cell.angle_gamma   90.00
#
_symmetry.space_group_name_H-M   'P 1'
#
loop_
_entity.id
_entity.type
_entity.pdbx_description
1 polymer ?
#
loop_
_entity_poly.entity_id
_entity_poly.type
_entity_poly.pdbx_seq_one_letter_code
_entity_poly.pdbx_strand_id
1 'polypeptide(L)'
;MVECEKKTVYSVDTSYVVSFNKLEANHTRFSEAMRKQSMTMEIEGVGKADLKHLQKIADEERNQAFELKMKSTTYINAVLKRVVDDVALQLRSMIENFVTGEMVTEIVNTIISRDDIDYLFQTSPSMNADREKIENNIALLLETKKHIIKVMDSIPYY
;
A
#
# COMPACT_ATOMS: atom_id res chain seq x y z
N MET A 1 16.55 3.00 -3.91
CA MET A 1 16.91 2.27 -2.67
C MET A 1 17.97 1.18 -2.89
N VAL A 2 17.86 0.29 -3.90
CA VAL A 2 18.83 -0.80 -4.13
C VAL A 2 20.28 -0.32 -4.31
N GLU A 3 20.51 0.75 -5.07
CA GLU A 3 21.86 1.32 -5.24
C GLU A 3 22.42 1.96 -3.95
N CYS A 4 21.55 2.42 -3.05
CA CYS A 4 21.98 2.92 -1.75
C CYS A 4 22.43 1.78 -0.85
N GLU A 5 21.66 0.69 -0.76
CA GLU A 5 22.01 -0.51 0.03
C GLU A 5 23.32 -1.16 -0.44
N LYS A 6 23.66 -1.08 -1.73
CA LYS A 6 24.97 -1.52 -2.24
C LYS A 6 26.15 -0.70 -1.71
N LYS A 7 25.93 0.59 -1.41
CA LYS A 7 26.98 1.53 -0.97
C LYS A 7 27.04 1.67 0.55
N THR A 8 25.91 1.48 1.23
CA THR A 8 25.80 1.69 2.68
C THR A 8 25.30 0.41 3.36
N VAL A 9 26.19 -0.29 4.05
CA VAL A 9 25.86 -1.43 4.94
C VAL A 9 25.49 -0.89 6.32
N TYR A 10 24.45 -0.07 6.39
CA TYR A 10 24.06 0.62 7.63
C TYR A 10 22.61 0.32 7.98
N SER A 11 22.35 -0.05 9.24
CA SER A 11 21.01 -0.31 9.76
C SER A 11 20.88 0.28 11.16
N VAL A 12 20.03 1.31 11.32
CA VAL A 12 19.61 1.89 12.63
C VAL A 12 18.39 1.14 13.19
N ASP A 13 17.85 0.20 12.42
CA ASP A 13 16.60 -0.47 12.76
C ASP A 13 16.75 -1.24 14.09
N THR A 14 15.97 -0.87 15.10
CA THR A 14 15.89 -1.58 16.38
C THR A 14 15.42 -3.03 16.20
N SER A 15 14.68 -3.32 15.14
CA SER A 15 14.26 -4.67 14.77
C SER A 15 15.46 -5.56 14.38
N TYR A 16 16.51 -4.96 13.78
CA TYR A 16 17.77 -5.65 13.49
C TYR A 16 18.47 -6.06 14.78
N VAL A 17 18.61 -5.15 15.75
CA VAL A 17 19.30 -5.44 17.02
C VAL A 17 18.60 -6.57 17.78
N VAL A 18 17.26 -6.51 17.87
CA VAL A 18 16.47 -7.57 18.53
C VAL A 18 16.63 -8.92 17.83
N SER A 19 16.58 -8.93 16.50
CA SER A 19 16.70 -10.16 15.71
C SER A 19 18.12 -10.74 15.76
N PHE A 20 19.14 -9.88 15.76
CA PHE A 20 20.54 -10.28 15.92
C PHE A 20 20.78 -10.88 17.31
N ASN A 21 20.33 -10.23 18.38
CA ASN A 21 20.51 -10.74 19.74
C ASN A 21 19.84 -12.11 19.94
N LYS A 22 18.68 -12.33 19.31
CA LYS A 22 18.01 -13.65 19.31
C LYS A 22 18.85 -14.73 18.62
N LEU A 23 19.48 -14.41 17.48
CA LEU A 23 20.36 -15.34 16.78
C LEU A 23 21.66 -15.59 17.55
N GLU A 24 22.26 -14.53 18.11
CA GLU A 24 23.48 -14.59 18.91
C GLU A 24 23.30 -15.45 20.17
N ALA A 25 22.10 -15.50 20.76
CA ALA A 25 21.78 -16.39 21.88
C ALA A 25 22.04 -17.88 21.57
N ASN A 26 22.10 -18.28 20.29
CA ASN A 26 22.46 -19.65 19.90
C ASN A 26 23.97 -19.94 19.96
N HIS A 27 24.83 -18.94 20.20
CA HIS A 27 26.28 -19.11 20.25
C HIS A 27 26.74 -20.14 21.30
N THR A 28 26.06 -20.19 22.45
CA THR A 28 26.34 -21.20 23.49
C THR A 28 26.06 -22.60 22.98
N ARG A 29 24.92 -22.80 22.32
CA ARG A 29 24.56 -24.09 21.71
C ARG A 29 25.55 -24.46 20.61
N PHE A 30 25.99 -23.49 19.81
CA PHE A 30 26.99 -23.67 18.77
C PHE A 30 28.33 -24.16 19.32
N SER A 31 28.83 -23.50 20.36
CA SER A 31 30.05 -23.91 21.07
C SER A 31 29.95 -25.32 21.63
N GLU A 32 28.80 -25.68 22.23
CA GLU A 32 28.56 -27.04 22.72
C GLU A 32 28.52 -28.09 21.61
N ALA A 33 27.89 -27.78 20.48
CA ALA A 33 27.82 -28.68 19.34
C ALA A 33 29.21 -28.94 18.75
N MET A 34 30.07 -27.93 18.74
CA MET A 34 31.47 -28.07 18.31
C MET A 34 32.27 -28.96 19.24
N ARG A 35 32.12 -28.77 20.56
CA ARG A 35 32.75 -29.63 21.57
C ARG A 35 32.29 -31.09 21.47
N LYS A 36 31.01 -31.31 21.13
CA LYS A 36 30.43 -32.65 20.92
C LYS A 36 30.72 -33.24 19.54
N GLN A 37 31.45 -32.52 18.68
CA GLN A 37 31.68 -32.89 17.28
C GLN A 37 30.40 -33.21 16.52
N SER A 38 29.32 -32.48 16.82
CA SER A 38 28.06 -32.59 16.10
C SER A 38 28.26 -32.24 14.62
N MET A 39 27.59 -32.98 13.74
CA MET A 39 27.68 -32.77 12.29
C MET A 39 26.71 -31.72 11.79
N THR A 40 25.60 -31.49 12.50
CA THR A 40 24.57 -30.53 12.11
C THR A 40 23.97 -29.85 13.33
N MET A 41 23.45 -28.64 13.14
CA MET A 41 22.68 -27.91 14.13
C MET A 41 21.47 -27.26 13.47
N GLU A 42 20.37 -27.16 14.19
CA GLU A 42 19.23 -26.34 13.79
C GLU A 42 19.28 -25.00 14.51
N ILE A 43 19.23 -23.92 13.75
CA ILE A 43 19.22 -22.55 14.25
C ILE A 43 17.90 -21.92 13.83
N GLU A 44 17.10 -21.49 14.82
CA GLU A 44 15.83 -20.81 14.55
C GLU A 44 16.06 -19.56 13.69
N GLY A 45 15.32 -19.42 12.59
CA GLY A 45 15.47 -18.30 11.65
C GLY A 45 16.54 -18.48 10.57
N VAL A 46 17.40 -19.50 10.66
CA VAL A 46 18.39 -19.86 9.63
C VAL A 46 18.11 -21.24 9.03
N GLY A 47 17.63 -22.17 9.85
CA GLY A 47 17.38 -23.57 9.48
C GLY A 47 18.53 -24.51 9.87
N LYS A 48 18.65 -25.63 9.15
CA LYS A 48 19.65 -26.67 9.42
C LYS A 48 21.02 -26.28 8.84
N ALA A 49 21.99 -26.07 9.72
CA ALA A 49 23.38 -25.77 9.40
C ALA A 49 24.25 -27.05 9.44
N ASP A 50 25.10 -27.22 8.43
CA ASP A 50 26.16 -28.23 8.42
C ASP A 50 27.38 -27.70 9.19
N LEU A 51 27.89 -28.50 10.11
CA LEU A 51 28.99 -28.17 11.02
C LEU A 51 30.28 -28.95 10.68
N LYS A 52 30.20 -29.94 9.79
CA LYS A 52 31.32 -30.83 9.44
C LYS A 52 32.60 -30.09 9.06
N HIS A 53 32.45 -29.06 8.24
CA HIS A 53 33.56 -28.28 7.72
C HIS A 53 34.23 -27.39 8.77
N LEU A 54 33.55 -27.09 9.88
CA LEU A 54 34.04 -26.20 10.94
C LEU A 54 34.85 -26.93 12.01
N GLN A 55 34.86 -28.26 12.03
CA GLN A 55 35.55 -29.04 13.08
C GLN A 55 37.07 -28.96 13.02
N LYS A 56 37.64 -28.64 11.84
CA LYS A 56 39.09 -28.54 11.62
C LYS A 56 39.61 -27.11 11.68
N ILE A 57 38.73 -26.15 11.93
CA ILE A 57 39.03 -24.71 11.95
C ILE A 57 39.32 -24.30 13.39
N ALA A 58 40.20 -23.31 13.58
CA ALA A 58 40.49 -22.76 14.90
C ALA A 58 39.23 -22.17 15.54
N ASP A 59 39.14 -22.25 16.88
CA ASP A 59 37.94 -21.81 17.61
C ASP A 59 37.62 -20.33 17.38
N GLU A 60 38.63 -19.46 17.31
CA GLU A 60 38.47 -18.02 17.05
C GLU A 60 37.86 -17.75 15.67
N GLU A 61 38.43 -18.33 14.61
CA GLU A 61 37.97 -18.17 13.23
C GLU A 61 36.54 -18.68 13.06
N ARG A 62 36.22 -19.82 13.69
CA ARG A 62 34.88 -20.39 13.65
C ARG A 62 33.86 -19.50 14.37
N ASN A 63 34.20 -18.94 15.53
CA ASN A 63 33.28 -18.06 16.26
C ASN A 63 33.04 -16.75 15.50
N GLN A 64 34.09 -16.19 14.87
CA GLN A 64 33.94 -15.04 13.98
C GLN A 64 33.05 -15.36 12.77
N ALA A 65 33.22 -16.54 12.15
CA ALA A 65 32.38 -16.96 11.03
C ALA A 65 30.91 -17.13 11.45
N PHE A 66 30.66 -17.66 12.65
CA PHE A 66 29.31 -17.77 13.20
C PHE A 66 28.68 -16.38 13.39
N GLU A 67 29.39 -15.47 14.06
CA GLU A 67 28.91 -14.10 14.29
C GLU A 67 28.60 -13.38 12.97
N LEU A 68 29.52 -13.49 12.00
CA LEU A 68 29.33 -12.92 10.67
C LEU A 68 28.10 -13.50 9.98
N LYS A 69 27.89 -14.82 10.05
CA LYS A 69 26.70 -15.47 9.49
C LYS A 69 25.41 -14.96 10.12
N MET A 70 25.38 -14.77 11.44
CA MET A 70 24.21 -14.23 12.15
C MET A 70 23.96 -12.77 11.73
N LYS A 71 25.00 -11.92 11.71
CA LYS A 71 24.90 -10.52 11.25
C LYS A 71 24.39 -10.42 9.81
N SER A 72 24.99 -11.17 8.89
CA SER A 72 24.58 -11.17 7.48
C SER A 72 23.13 -11.62 7.30
N THR A 73 22.70 -12.66 8.02
CA THR A 73 21.33 -13.17 7.90
C THR A 73 20.32 -12.13 8.42
N THR A 74 20.58 -11.54 9.58
CA THR A 74 19.72 -10.48 10.13
C THR A 74 19.65 -9.27 9.21
N TYR A 75 20.80 -8.85 8.66
CA TYR A 75 20.85 -7.70 7.76
C TYR A 75 20.07 -7.95 6.47
N ILE A 76 20.26 -9.10 5.81
CA ILE A 76 19.54 -9.45 4.58
C ILE A 76 18.03 -9.48 4.82
N ASN A 77 17.59 -10.04 5.97
CA ASN A 77 16.16 -10.04 6.32
C ASN A 77 15.61 -8.64 6.53
N ALA A 78 16.38 -7.73 7.13
CA ALA A 78 15.97 -6.34 7.30
C ALA A 78 15.92 -5.57 5.96
N VAL A 79 16.92 -5.78 5.10
CA VAL A 79 16.95 -5.20 3.74
C VAL A 79 15.76 -5.68 2.94
N LEU A 80 15.44 -6.98 2.98
CA LEU A 80 14.31 -7.55 2.24
C LEU A 80 12.99 -6.85 2.60
N LYS A 81 12.73 -6.61 3.88
CA LYS A 81 11.55 -5.87 4.33
C LYS A 81 11.51 -4.46 3.75
N ARG A 82 12.63 -3.72 3.84
CA ARG A 82 12.73 -2.37 3.27
C ARG A 82 12.50 -2.35 1.76
N VAL A 83 13.02 -3.35 1.04
CA VAL A 83 12.79 -3.49 -0.41
C VAL A 83 11.32 -3.67 -0.71
N VAL A 84 10.64 -4.55 0.03
CA VAL A 84 9.22 -4.79 -0.16
C VAL A 84 8.41 -3.51 0.10
N ASP A 85 8.70 -2.80 1.19
CA ASP A 85 8.02 -1.56 1.55
C ASP A 85 8.25 -0.44 0.51
N ASP A 86 9.49 -0.27 0.05
CA ASP A 86 9.86 0.73 -0.96
C ASP A 86 9.19 0.46 -2.33
N VAL A 87 9.18 -0.80 -2.77
CA VAL A 87 8.52 -1.19 -4.03
C VAL A 87 7.00 -1.00 -3.90
N ALA A 88 6.40 -1.40 -2.78
CA ALA A 88 4.97 -1.21 -2.54
C ALA A 88 4.60 0.29 -2.57
N LEU A 89 5.42 1.14 -1.94
CA LEU A 89 5.21 2.58 -1.94
C LEU A 89 5.34 3.19 -3.33
N GLN A 90 6.36 2.80 -4.09
CA GLN A 90 6.58 3.27 -5.47
C GLN A 90 5.42 2.88 -6.39
N LEU A 91 4.98 1.63 -6.33
CA LEU A 91 3.83 1.15 -7.11
C LEU A 91 2.56 1.92 -6.76
N ARG A 92 2.29 2.12 -5.46
CA ARG A 92 1.11 2.86 -5.01
C ARG A 92 1.13 4.30 -5.52
N SER A 93 2.27 4.98 -5.36
CA SER A 93 2.46 6.35 -5.84
C SER A 93 2.31 6.44 -7.37
N MET A 94 2.87 5.48 -8.11
CA MET A 94 2.74 5.43 -9.57
C MET A 94 1.27 5.28 -10.00
N ILE A 95 0.51 4.40 -9.36
CA ILE A 95 -0.92 4.21 -9.64
C ILE A 95 -1.71 5.47 -9.28
N GLU A 96 -1.49 6.05 -8.10
CA GLU A 96 -2.17 7.27 -7.65
C GLU A 96 -1.91 8.43 -8.62
N ASN A 97 -0.66 8.61 -9.06
CA ASN A 97 -0.28 9.65 -10.02
C ASN A 97 -0.84 9.38 -11.42
N PHE A 98 -0.84 8.13 -11.87
CA PHE A 98 -1.40 7.76 -13.17
C PHE A 98 -2.92 8.00 -13.22
N VAL A 99 -3.65 7.56 -12.19
CA VAL A 99 -5.11 7.75 -12.13
C VAL A 99 -5.46 9.23 -12.04
N THR A 100 -4.83 9.95 -11.10
CA THR A 100 -5.19 11.35 -10.82
C THR A 100 -4.67 12.31 -11.90
N GLY A 101 -3.48 12.04 -12.43
CA GLY A 101 -2.81 12.92 -13.39
C GLY A 101 -3.16 12.58 -14.83
N GLU A 102 -2.95 11.35 -15.27
CA GLU A 102 -3.07 11.00 -16.70
C GLU A 102 -4.50 10.59 -17.07
N MET A 103 -5.08 9.64 -16.33
CA MET A 103 -6.41 9.13 -16.68
C MET A 103 -7.50 10.19 -16.56
N VAL A 104 -7.55 10.93 -15.46
CA VAL A 104 -8.56 11.99 -15.28
C VAL A 104 -8.42 13.06 -16.35
N THR A 105 -7.19 13.51 -16.65
CA THR A 105 -6.97 14.50 -17.71
C THR A 105 -7.39 13.98 -19.07
N GLU A 106 -7.10 12.72 -19.41
CA GLU A 106 -7.51 12.13 -20.69
C GLU A 106 -9.03 11.98 -20.79
N ILE A 107 -9.70 11.57 -19.72
CA ILE A 107 -11.17 11.50 -19.66
C ILE A 107 -11.77 12.89 -19.88
N VAL A 108 -11.27 13.90 -19.18
CA VAL A 108 -11.75 15.28 -19.32
C VAL A 108 -11.51 15.79 -20.74
N ASN A 109 -10.33 15.59 -21.30
CA ASN A 109 -10.01 15.98 -22.68
C ASN A 109 -10.91 15.27 -23.68
N THR A 110 -11.17 13.97 -23.49
CA THR A 110 -12.06 13.18 -24.36
C THR A 110 -13.50 13.66 -24.29
N ILE A 111 -13.98 14.03 -23.10
CA ILE A 111 -15.33 14.58 -22.93
C ILE A 111 -15.41 15.95 -23.61
N ILE A 112 -14.46 16.86 -23.32
CA ILE A 112 -14.48 18.24 -23.85
C ILE A 112 -14.27 18.29 -25.37
N SER A 113 -13.47 17.38 -25.93
CA SER A 113 -13.17 17.36 -27.37
C SER A 113 -14.25 16.70 -28.23
N ARG A 114 -15.30 16.13 -27.63
CA ARG A 114 -16.45 15.61 -28.38
C ARG A 114 -17.44 16.75 -28.60
N ASP A 115 -17.77 17.04 -29.85
CA ASP A 115 -18.81 18.02 -30.20
C ASP A 115 -20.21 17.61 -29.67
N ASP A 116 -20.42 16.32 -29.37
CA ASP A 116 -21.67 15.73 -28.84
C ASP A 116 -21.63 15.49 -27.32
N ILE A 117 -21.12 16.45 -26.54
CA ILE A 117 -21.19 16.40 -25.06
C ILE A 117 -22.64 16.20 -24.58
N ASP A 118 -23.61 16.77 -25.29
CA ASP A 118 -25.02 16.68 -24.96
C ASP A 118 -25.52 15.22 -24.91
N TYR A 119 -24.96 14.31 -25.72
CA TYR A 119 -25.33 12.89 -25.71
C TYR A 119 -24.93 12.19 -24.39
N LEU A 120 -23.85 12.62 -23.74
CA LEU A 120 -23.45 12.10 -22.41
C LEU A 120 -24.38 12.59 -21.29
N PHE A 121 -25.02 13.74 -21.49
CA PHE A 121 -25.99 14.31 -20.56
C PHE A 121 -27.44 13.94 -20.87
N GLN A 122 -27.70 13.19 -21.95
CA GLN A 122 -29.03 12.65 -22.21
C GLN A 122 -29.38 11.64 -21.11
N THR A 123 -30.31 12.02 -20.24
CA THR A 123 -30.82 11.11 -19.22
C THR A 123 -31.69 10.04 -19.87
N SER A 124 -31.85 8.90 -19.17
CA SER A 124 -32.66 7.80 -19.70
C SER A 124 -34.08 8.27 -20.09
N PRO A 125 -34.70 7.68 -21.12
CA PRO A 125 -36.03 8.09 -21.57
C PRO A 125 -37.08 8.12 -20.45
N SER A 126 -36.98 7.20 -19.48
CA SER A 126 -37.84 7.17 -18.30
C SER A 126 -37.66 8.40 -17.41
N MET A 127 -36.42 8.80 -17.14
CA MET A 127 -36.12 9.97 -16.29
C MET A 127 -36.56 11.28 -16.96
N ASN A 128 -36.42 11.38 -18.29
CA ASN A 128 -36.91 12.55 -19.03
C ASN A 128 -38.45 12.67 -18.94
N ALA A 129 -39.19 11.56 -19.09
CA ALA A 129 -40.64 11.57 -18.99
C ALA A 129 -41.14 11.95 -17.58
N ASP A 130 -40.50 11.44 -16.53
CA ASP A 130 -40.82 11.81 -15.15
C ASP A 130 -40.52 13.28 -14.87
N ARG A 131 -39.40 13.80 -15.41
CA ARG A 131 -39.03 15.23 -15.29
C ARG A 131 -40.06 16.14 -15.96
N GLU A 132 -40.45 15.82 -17.19
CA GLU A 132 -41.45 16.58 -17.93
C GLU A 132 -42.80 16.60 -17.19
N LYS A 133 -43.21 15.46 -16.65
CA LYS A 133 -44.43 15.37 -15.84
C LYS A 133 -44.35 16.25 -14.58
N ILE A 134 -43.21 16.26 -13.89
CA ILE A 134 -42.99 17.11 -12.72
C ILE A 134 -43.00 18.59 -13.12
N GLU A 135 -42.33 18.96 -14.20
CA GLU A 135 -42.29 20.35 -14.69
C GLU A 135 -43.69 20.86 -15.06
N ASN A 136 -44.50 20.04 -15.72
CA ASN A 136 -45.90 20.34 -16.03
C ASN A 136 -46.74 20.53 -14.76
N ASN A 137 -46.57 19.67 -13.75
CA ASN A 137 -47.27 19.81 -12.47
C ASN A 137 -46.86 21.09 -11.74
N ILE A 138 -45.58 21.45 -11.76
CA ILE A 138 -45.08 22.69 -11.16
C ILE A 138 -45.71 23.91 -11.85
N ALA A 139 -45.78 23.91 -13.18
CA ALA A 139 -46.41 24.99 -13.94
C ALA A 139 -47.89 25.17 -13.58
N LEU A 140 -48.65 24.07 -13.49
CA LEU A 140 -50.05 24.08 -13.07
C LEU A 140 -50.24 24.60 -11.64
N LEU A 141 -49.38 24.20 -10.71
CA LEU A 141 -49.43 24.66 -9.33
C LEU A 141 -49.13 26.16 -9.23
N LEU A 142 -48.18 26.68 -10.02
CA LEU A 142 -47.89 28.11 -10.08
C LEU A 142 -49.06 28.91 -10.63
N GLU A 143 -49.76 28.39 -11.65
CA GLU A 143 -50.94 29.03 -12.21
C GLU A 143 -52.10 29.04 -11.22
N THR A 144 -52.33 27.90 -10.54
CA THR A 144 -53.34 27.78 -9.48
C THR A 144 -53.06 28.76 -8.34
N LYS A 145 -51.80 28.88 -7.92
CA LYS A 145 -51.38 29.87 -6.92
C LYS A 145 -51.73 31.31 -7.34
N LYS A 146 -51.48 31.69 -8.61
CA LYS A 146 -51.83 33.03 -9.12
C LYS A 146 -53.33 33.29 -9.05
N HIS A 147 -54.14 32.29 -9.41
CA HIS A 147 -55.60 32.40 -9.33
C HIS A 147 -56.10 32.53 -7.89
N ILE A 148 -55.54 31.76 -6.95
CA ILE A 148 -55.87 31.86 -5.53
C ILE A 148 -55.54 33.25 -4.99
N ILE A 149 -54.36 33.79 -5.31
CA ILE A 149 -53.97 35.16 -4.90
C ILE A 149 -54.99 36.18 -5.43
N LYS A 150 -55.37 36.08 -6.71
CA LYS A 150 -56.38 36.98 -7.30
C LYS A 150 -57.75 36.89 -6.60
N VAL A 151 -58.17 35.68 -6.21
CA VAL A 151 -59.40 35.47 -5.44
C VAL A 151 -59.27 36.07 -4.03
N MET A 152 -58.14 35.85 -3.36
CA MET A 152 -57.87 36.41 -2.03
C MET A 152 -57.85 37.94 -2.04
N ASP A 153 -57.22 38.56 -3.04
CA ASP A 153 -57.20 40.03 -3.21
C ASP A 153 -58.60 40.61 -3.50
N SER A 154 -59.53 39.79 -3.99
CA SER A 154 -60.92 40.19 -4.26
C SER A 154 -61.83 40.09 -3.03
N ILE A 155 -61.34 39.54 -1.93
CA ILE A 155 -62.08 39.46 -0.66
C ILE A 155 -61.73 40.73 0.14
N PRO A 156 -62.70 41.62 0.45
CA PRO A 156 -62.41 42.81 1.23
C PRO A 156 -62.00 42.44 2.66
N TYR A 157 -60.87 42.96 3.12
CA TYR A 157 -60.44 42.89 4.51
C TYR A 157 -61.43 43.69 5.38
N TYR A 158 -62.19 42.99 6.23
CA TYR A 158 -62.98 43.58 7.33
C TYR A 158 -62.10 43.80 8.57
#